data_AF-A0A8H7UPT5-F1
#
_entry.id   AF-A0A8H7UPT5-F1
#
_cell.length_a   1.000
_cell.length_b   1.000
_cell.length_c   1.000
_cell.angle_alpha   90.00
_cell.angle_beta   90.00
_cell.angle_gamma   90.00
#
_symmetry.space_group_name_H-M   'P 1'
#
loop_
_entity.id
_entity.type
_entity.pdbx_description
1 polymer ?
#
loop_
_entity_poly.entity_id
_entity_poly.type
_entity_poly.pdbx_seq_one_letter_code
_entity_poly.pdbx_strand_id
1 'polypeptide(L)'
;MLRTTFSQIQRRTFTNTSRLLIAEGDIIPNIEVQLKSPGETVKTQNLFKGKKSILFGVPGAFTPGCSKTHLPGYIKEAESLKSKGVDLVACVAVNDAFVMTEWGKAHQADNKVTLLADSKGELAKAMDLDFDASGALGNHRFKRFAAILEDGKVKKLFVEPDTTGLNRIELANALLLAALLKRTLIIPPAFLGNVVGWMQMDQLLDHLSWLTTPKDFDLICQPPTPGDLHSYTQRSKCAEYHQFAAIPWSQLHDFSTLEPYVKMRFIDTVSFTKLQQDLNIHDNDTFIHYDDHLYDWRLYEDIEEANTILKNGSNFVDSFTDRKFYKIFTPLHWQKRPERLLHLGGIFGSTRMNMVKPEHIQLQQLISSTLHYRLDTPLGETVAGIVQHLGGKATFNAVHFRLRDVPFRKYAMDNLHQFERNMSIATGTPVPPLPPYNEFGVLSSIPKPPPPPEQSINLLPQYNLSLPPWSNVCENVSPDLNVSMEDVGSRAVVYIATDHKDIRGENSRLLEWFDYFPCTLTLNDIPPELLDPLDKMHCMYNPNKSLKSFLIPLVDAMVAAHARRIFTTPRSTFSKYIAELNEAWVLKEQGYATSSFFLY
;
A
#
# COMPACT_ATOMS: atom_id res chain seq x y z
N MET A 1 -34.68 54.44 -33.38
CA MET A 1 -34.54 52.97 -33.55
C MET A 1 -33.04 52.70 -33.69
N LEU A 2 -32.38 51.75 -33.02
CA LEU A 2 -32.83 50.71 -32.09
C LEU A 2 -31.94 50.63 -30.82
N ARG A 3 -32.62 50.34 -29.70
CA ARG A 3 -32.25 49.49 -28.56
C ARG A 3 -30.77 49.13 -28.31
N THR A 4 -30.28 49.64 -27.18
CA THR A 4 -29.28 48.99 -26.32
C THR A 4 -29.76 47.61 -25.83
N THR A 5 -28.87 46.61 -25.83
CA THR A 5 -29.08 45.33 -25.13
C THR A 5 -27.85 45.00 -24.29
N PHE A 6 -27.98 45.14 -22.96
CA PHE A 6 -27.03 44.58 -22.01
C PHE A 6 -27.13 43.05 -22.06
N SER A 7 -26.05 42.38 -22.45
CA SER A 7 -25.89 40.93 -22.20
C SER A 7 -25.31 40.75 -20.80
N GLN A 8 -25.99 39.98 -19.96
CA GLN A 8 -25.54 39.70 -18.60
C GLN A 8 -24.31 38.79 -18.63
N ILE A 9 -23.14 39.32 -18.28
CA ILE A 9 -21.99 38.48 -17.94
C ILE A 9 -22.31 37.81 -16.60
N GLN A 10 -22.76 36.55 -16.64
CA GLN A 10 -22.79 35.69 -15.46
C GLN A 10 -21.37 35.58 -14.91
N ARG A 11 -21.11 36.19 -13.75
CA ARG A 11 -19.93 35.92 -12.95
C ARG A 11 -19.96 34.44 -12.55
N ARG A 12 -19.24 33.58 -13.28
CA ARG A 12 -18.88 32.25 -12.79
C ARG A 12 -17.97 32.45 -11.58
N THR A 13 -18.55 32.36 -10.39
CA THR A 13 -17.79 32.16 -9.15
C THR A 13 -17.01 30.87 -9.29
N PHE A 14 -15.69 30.95 -9.40
CA PHE A 14 -14.81 29.80 -9.29
C PHE A 14 -14.90 29.25 -7.86
N THR A 15 -15.75 28.25 -7.67
CA THR A 15 -15.72 27.41 -6.47
C THR A 15 -14.46 26.56 -6.49
N ASN A 16 -13.67 26.62 -5.42
CA ASN A 16 -12.55 25.71 -5.21
C ASN A 16 -13.06 24.25 -5.16
N THR A 17 -12.92 23.52 -6.26
CA THR A 17 -12.93 22.06 -6.31
C THR A 17 -11.48 21.61 -6.15
N SER A 18 -11.03 21.35 -4.93
CA SER A 18 -11.16 20.07 -4.22
C SER A 18 -9.96 19.16 -4.49
N ARG A 19 -9.03 19.13 -3.53
CA ARG A 19 -7.98 18.11 -3.45
C ARG A 19 -8.65 16.73 -3.46
N LEU A 20 -8.19 15.82 -4.32
CA LEU A 20 -8.90 14.56 -4.56
C LEU A 20 -8.80 13.49 -3.48
N LEU A 21 -8.10 13.78 -2.39
CA LEU A 21 -8.15 12.98 -1.17
C LEU A 21 -8.48 13.90 -0.03
N ILE A 22 -9.39 13.45 0.83
CA ILE A 22 -9.64 14.09 2.11
C ILE A 22 -8.51 13.78 3.11
N ALA A 23 -7.84 14.81 3.63
CA ALA A 23 -6.82 14.70 4.66
C ALA A 23 -7.19 15.50 5.92
N GLU A 24 -6.40 15.35 6.98
CA GLU A 24 -6.51 16.22 8.16
C GLU A 24 -6.33 17.69 7.77
N GLY A 25 -7.32 18.52 8.09
CA GLY A 25 -7.37 19.93 7.73
C GLY A 25 -8.26 20.26 6.53
N ASP A 26 -8.67 19.29 5.71
CA ASP A 26 -9.59 19.53 4.60
C ASP A 26 -11.06 19.60 5.07
N ILE A 27 -11.94 20.18 4.25
CA ILE A 27 -13.40 20.21 4.49
C ILE A 27 -14.03 19.03 3.75
N ILE A 28 -15.00 18.35 4.36
CA ILE A 28 -15.70 17.23 3.73
C ILE A 28 -16.33 17.64 2.37
N PRO A 29 -16.19 16.85 1.29
CA PRO A 29 -16.78 17.13 -0.01
C PRO A 29 -18.29 17.33 0.08
N ASN A 30 -18.84 18.35 -0.60
CA ASN A 30 -20.25 18.75 -0.53
C ASN A 30 -21.19 17.87 -1.38
N ILE A 31 -21.18 16.57 -1.12
CA ILE A 31 -21.96 15.56 -1.84
C ILE A 31 -23.32 15.36 -1.15
N GLU A 32 -24.31 14.98 -1.93
CA GLU A 32 -25.66 14.66 -1.47
C GLU A 32 -25.77 13.16 -1.18
N VAL A 33 -26.11 12.82 0.07
CA VAL A 33 -26.31 11.45 0.54
C VAL A 33 -27.74 11.24 1.01
N GLN A 34 -28.22 10.01 0.92
CA GLN A 34 -29.59 9.63 1.31
C GLN A 34 -29.66 9.26 2.80
N LEU A 35 -30.80 9.53 3.42
CA LEU A 35 -31.14 9.15 4.80
C LEU A 35 -32.04 7.89 4.79
N LYS A 36 -33.29 7.96 5.28
CA LYS A 36 -34.14 6.78 5.46
C LYS A 36 -34.87 6.34 4.18
N SER A 37 -34.85 7.19 3.15
CA SER A 37 -35.45 6.89 1.85
C SER A 37 -34.69 7.59 0.72
N PRO A 38 -34.80 7.12 -0.54
CA PRO A 38 -34.08 7.73 -1.67
C PRO A 38 -34.40 9.20 -1.94
N GLY A 39 -35.58 9.68 -1.51
CA GLY A 39 -36.02 11.07 -1.64
C GLY A 39 -35.74 11.95 -0.41
N GLU A 40 -35.25 11.37 0.68
CA GLU A 40 -34.81 12.11 1.88
C GLU A 40 -33.29 12.27 1.79
N THR A 41 -32.83 13.38 1.22
CA THR A 41 -31.41 13.64 1.00
C THR A 41 -30.87 14.77 1.87
N VAL A 42 -29.57 14.71 2.16
CA VAL A 42 -28.83 15.76 2.87
C VAL A 42 -27.46 15.96 2.25
N LYS A 43 -27.03 17.22 2.12
CA LYS A 43 -25.65 17.53 1.76
C LYS A 43 -24.76 17.37 2.98
N THR A 44 -23.68 16.59 2.84
CA THR A 44 -22.69 16.31 3.90
C THR A 44 -22.23 17.56 4.65
N GLN A 45 -21.90 18.65 3.95
CA GLN A 45 -21.46 19.89 4.61
C GLN A 45 -22.56 20.46 5.51
N ASN A 46 -23.83 20.44 5.08
CA ASN A 46 -24.95 20.89 5.90
C ASN A 46 -25.19 19.96 7.10
N LEU A 47 -24.93 18.66 6.95
CA LEU A 47 -25.09 17.68 8.03
C LEU A 47 -24.09 17.91 9.18
N PHE A 48 -22.83 18.23 8.85
CA PHE A 48 -21.71 18.37 9.79
C PHE A 48 -21.37 19.82 10.20
N LYS A 49 -21.99 20.82 9.57
CA LYS A 49 -21.81 22.24 9.90
C LYS A 49 -22.20 22.55 11.36
N GLY A 50 -21.36 23.34 12.03
CA GLY A 50 -21.56 23.80 13.40
C GLY A 50 -21.46 22.70 14.47
N LYS A 51 -21.00 21.49 14.11
CA LYS A 51 -20.97 20.32 15.00
C LYS A 51 -19.58 19.73 15.12
N LYS A 52 -19.28 19.15 16.29
CA LYS A 52 -18.22 18.16 16.46
C LYS A 52 -18.81 16.78 16.22
N SER A 53 -18.36 16.10 15.17
CA SER A 53 -18.98 14.87 14.67
C SER A 53 -17.96 13.74 14.49
N ILE A 54 -18.46 12.50 14.49
CA ILE A 54 -17.71 11.33 14.03
C ILE A 54 -18.39 10.78 12.79
N LEU A 55 -17.64 10.61 11.70
CA LEU A 55 -18.07 9.93 10.48
C LEU A 55 -17.23 8.69 10.27
N PHE A 56 -17.84 7.51 10.14
CA PHE A 56 -17.13 6.28 9.80
C PHE A 56 -17.72 5.60 8.56
N GLY A 57 -16.85 5.04 7.72
CA GLY A 57 -17.22 4.35 6.49
C GLY A 57 -17.10 2.84 6.60
N VAL A 58 -17.98 2.12 5.88
CA VAL A 58 -17.95 0.65 5.83
C VAL A 58 -18.13 0.12 4.38
N PRO A 59 -17.47 -1.01 4.04
CA PRO A 59 -17.64 -1.66 2.73
C PRO A 59 -19.07 -2.03 2.37
N GLY A 60 -19.91 -2.38 3.35
CA GLY A 60 -21.32 -2.61 3.10
C GLY A 60 -22.11 -3.02 4.32
N ALA A 61 -23.38 -2.65 4.31
CA ALA A 61 -24.39 -3.14 5.24
C ALA A 61 -24.47 -4.67 5.22
N PHE A 62 -24.89 -5.27 6.34
CA PHE A 62 -25.02 -6.72 6.56
C PHE A 62 -23.75 -7.58 6.37
N THR A 63 -22.61 -7.01 5.96
CA THR A 63 -21.34 -7.75 5.87
C THR A 63 -20.79 -8.11 7.26
N PRO A 64 -20.09 -9.24 7.45
CA PRO A 64 -19.78 -9.78 8.78
C PRO A 64 -18.98 -8.84 9.68
N GLY A 65 -17.87 -8.26 9.20
CA GLY A 65 -17.04 -7.35 10.01
C GLY A 65 -17.78 -6.04 10.37
N CYS A 66 -18.56 -5.51 9.43
CA CYS A 66 -19.30 -4.27 9.65
C CYS A 66 -20.44 -4.46 10.66
N SER A 67 -21.09 -5.63 10.62
CA SER A 67 -22.30 -5.95 11.40
C SER A 67 -22.01 -6.61 12.75
N LYS A 68 -20.85 -7.27 12.92
CA LYS A 68 -20.47 -7.90 14.21
C LYS A 68 -19.72 -6.96 15.15
N THR A 69 -18.87 -6.08 14.62
CA THR A 69 -17.95 -5.26 15.44
C THR A 69 -18.04 -3.77 15.15
N HIS A 70 -17.97 -3.34 13.88
CA HIS A 70 -17.76 -1.93 13.55
C HIS A 70 -18.95 -1.02 13.92
N LEU A 71 -20.13 -1.24 13.33
CA LEU A 71 -21.33 -0.45 13.68
C LEU A 71 -21.77 -0.69 15.15
N PRO A 72 -21.84 -1.94 15.68
CA PRO A 72 -22.18 -2.17 17.08
C PRO A 72 -21.26 -1.48 18.09
N GLY A 73 -19.96 -1.34 17.77
CA GLY A 73 -19.00 -0.62 18.61
C GLY A 73 -19.37 0.85 18.81
N TYR A 74 -19.67 1.57 17.73
CA TYR A 74 -20.14 2.97 17.81
C TYR A 74 -21.50 3.11 18.48
N ILE A 75 -22.42 2.15 18.29
CA ILE A 75 -23.73 2.12 18.97
C ILE A 75 -23.56 1.94 20.48
N LYS A 76 -22.60 1.11 20.92
CA LYS A 76 -22.28 0.90 22.34
C LYS A 76 -21.67 2.15 22.98
N GLU A 77 -20.76 2.82 22.26
CA GLU A 77 -20.03 3.99 22.78
C GLU A 77 -20.76 5.34 22.57
N ALA A 78 -21.94 5.37 21.93
CA ALA A 78 -22.62 6.61 21.56
C ALA A 78 -22.77 7.65 22.70
N GLU A 79 -23.20 7.23 23.91
CA GLU A 79 -23.31 8.14 25.07
C GLU A 79 -21.93 8.57 25.64
N SER A 80 -20.92 7.69 25.55
CA SER A 80 -19.51 7.97 25.92
C SER A 80 -18.87 8.98 24.96
N LEU A 81 -19.26 8.97 23.69
CA LEU A 81 -18.85 9.95 22.68
C LEU A 81 -19.60 11.28 22.86
N LYS A 82 -20.91 11.22 23.10
CA LYS A 82 -21.76 12.40 23.36
C LYS A 82 -21.32 13.18 24.60
N SER A 83 -20.98 12.49 25.69
CA SER A 83 -20.41 13.13 26.90
C SER A 83 -19.03 13.77 26.69
N LYS A 84 -18.32 13.44 25.60
CA LYS A 84 -17.08 14.10 25.14
C LYS A 84 -17.34 15.23 24.12
N GLY A 85 -18.59 15.68 24.04
CA GLY A 85 -19.05 16.76 23.17
C GLY A 85 -19.12 16.38 21.69
N VAL A 86 -19.44 15.13 21.36
CA VAL A 86 -19.76 14.73 19.98
C VAL A 86 -21.26 14.89 19.75
N ASP A 87 -21.65 15.82 18.88
CA ASP A 87 -23.03 16.16 18.55
C ASP A 87 -23.70 15.15 17.60
N LEU A 88 -22.88 14.45 16.80
CA LEU A 88 -23.34 13.54 15.77
C LEU A 88 -22.34 12.39 15.54
N VAL A 89 -22.81 11.15 15.60
CA VAL A 89 -22.11 9.98 15.08
C VAL A 89 -22.85 9.51 13.82
N ALA A 90 -22.13 9.32 12.72
CA ALA A 90 -22.68 8.91 11.43
C ALA A 90 -21.89 7.77 10.80
N CYS A 91 -22.59 6.82 10.18
CA CYS A 91 -22.03 5.72 9.40
C CYS A 91 -22.39 5.91 7.93
N VAL A 92 -21.44 5.74 7.01
CA VAL A 92 -21.70 5.79 5.56
C VAL A 92 -21.28 4.50 4.86
N ALA A 93 -22.06 4.08 3.86
CA ALA A 93 -21.73 2.95 2.98
C ALA A 93 -22.22 3.21 1.55
N VAL A 94 -21.59 2.52 0.58
CA VAL A 94 -22.11 2.45 -0.79
C VAL A 94 -23.20 1.38 -0.85
N ASN A 95 -24.36 1.75 -0.33
CA ASN A 95 -25.60 1.00 -0.31
C ASN A 95 -26.75 1.99 -0.49
N ASP A 96 -27.93 1.52 -0.92
CA ASP A 96 -29.13 2.34 -1.01
C ASP A 96 -29.76 2.63 0.37
N ALA A 97 -30.65 3.63 0.40
CA ALA A 97 -31.32 4.09 1.60
C ALA A 97 -32.19 3.01 2.29
N PHE A 98 -32.78 2.08 1.53
CA PHE A 98 -33.62 1.01 2.11
C PHE A 98 -32.74 0.00 2.85
N VAL A 99 -31.66 -0.46 2.22
CA VAL A 99 -30.69 -1.36 2.84
C VAL A 99 -30.04 -0.74 4.07
N MET A 100 -29.63 0.54 4.00
CA MET A 100 -29.05 1.23 5.17
C MET A 100 -30.07 1.43 6.31
N THR A 101 -31.35 1.64 5.99
CA THR A 101 -32.42 1.76 6.99
C THR A 101 -32.69 0.44 7.70
N GLU A 102 -32.87 -0.66 6.96
CA GLU A 102 -33.10 -1.97 7.58
C GLU A 102 -31.87 -2.47 8.35
N TRP A 103 -30.67 -2.16 7.89
CA TRP A 103 -29.44 -2.46 8.64
C TRP A 103 -29.34 -1.66 9.95
N GLY A 104 -29.71 -0.38 9.93
CA GLY A 104 -29.79 0.46 11.13
C GLY A 104 -30.78 -0.09 12.17
N LYS A 105 -31.98 -0.52 11.72
CA LYS A 105 -32.99 -1.18 12.57
C LYS A 105 -32.47 -2.48 13.15
N ALA A 106 -31.86 -3.34 12.34
CA ALA A 106 -31.33 -4.63 12.76
C ALA A 106 -30.26 -4.50 13.87
N HIS A 107 -29.55 -3.39 13.93
CA HIS A 107 -28.54 -3.08 14.96
C HIS A 107 -29.01 -2.11 16.06
N GLN A 108 -30.28 -1.67 16.05
CA GLN A 108 -30.82 -0.71 17.03
C GLN A 108 -30.03 0.62 17.08
N ALA A 109 -29.68 1.12 15.90
CA ALA A 109 -28.87 2.33 15.71
C ALA A 109 -29.63 3.64 15.98
N ASP A 110 -30.97 3.59 16.05
CA ASP A 110 -31.84 4.75 16.24
C ASP A 110 -31.41 5.65 17.41
N ASN A 111 -31.38 6.95 17.17
CA ASN A 111 -30.92 8.01 18.09
C ASN A 111 -29.45 7.91 18.57
N LYS A 112 -28.66 6.93 18.08
CA LYS A 112 -27.26 6.71 18.47
C LYS A 112 -26.29 6.95 17.32
N VAL A 113 -26.59 6.40 16.15
CA VAL A 113 -25.79 6.53 14.92
C VAL A 113 -26.72 6.86 13.75
N THR A 114 -26.40 7.90 12.99
CA THR A 114 -27.12 8.24 11.76
C THR A 114 -26.55 7.42 10.60
N LEU A 115 -27.39 6.63 9.93
CA LEU A 115 -26.99 5.88 8.74
C LEU A 115 -27.13 6.76 7.49
N LEU A 116 -26.09 6.79 6.66
CA LEU A 116 -26.00 7.56 5.42
C LEU A 116 -25.80 6.61 4.23
N ALA A 117 -26.65 6.72 3.23
CA ALA A 117 -26.57 5.96 1.99
C ALA A 117 -25.92 6.79 0.88
N ASP A 118 -24.67 6.46 0.53
CA ASP A 118 -23.98 6.96 -0.66
C ASP A 118 -24.25 6.00 -1.83
N SER A 119 -25.52 5.93 -2.25
CA SER A 119 -26.01 4.91 -3.19
C SER A 119 -25.34 4.92 -4.56
N LYS A 120 -24.65 6.01 -4.92
CA LYS A 120 -23.88 6.16 -6.16
C LYS A 120 -22.37 6.04 -5.98
N GLY A 121 -21.85 6.02 -4.74
CA GLY A 121 -20.41 6.10 -4.46
C GLY A 121 -19.79 7.48 -4.76
N GLU A 122 -20.61 8.54 -4.88
CA GLU A 122 -20.15 9.89 -5.21
C GLU A 122 -19.30 10.46 -4.06
N LEU A 123 -19.67 10.19 -2.81
CA LEU A 123 -18.90 10.63 -1.64
C LEU A 123 -17.65 9.77 -1.44
N ALA A 124 -17.75 8.45 -1.64
CA ALA A 124 -16.61 7.53 -1.57
C ALA A 124 -15.49 7.94 -2.53
N LYS A 125 -15.84 8.20 -3.79
CA LYS A 125 -14.93 8.66 -4.83
C LYS A 125 -14.40 10.07 -4.55
N ALA A 126 -15.26 11.02 -4.14
CA ALA A 126 -14.84 12.39 -3.83
C ALA A 126 -13.91 12.49 -2.60
N MET A 127 -13.87 11.45 -1.75
CA MET A 127 -12.96 11.37 -0.61
C MET A 127 -11.67 10.57 -0.90
N ASP A 128 -11.52 9.89 -2.05
CA ASP A 128 -10.49 8.85 -2.31
C ASP A 128 -10.43 7.80 -1.18
N LEU A 129 -11.63 7.39 -0.77
CA LEU A 129 -11.88 6.31 0.18
C LEU A 129 -12.70 5.19 -0.44
N ASP A 130 -12.84 5.11 -1.76
CA ASP A 130 -13.39 3.94 -2.43
C ASP A 130 -12.33 2.86 -2.69
N PHE A 131 -12.77 1.61 -2.83
CA PHE A 131 -11.99 0.51 -3.37
C PHE A 131 -12.88 -0.39 -4.22
N ASP A 132 -12.29 -1.06 -5.20
CA ASP A 132 -13.01 -2.05 -6.01
C ASP A 132 -13.35 -3.29 -5.17
N ALA A 133 -14.65 -3.51 -4.96
CA ALA A 133 -15.20 -4.71 -4.34
C ALA A 133 -16.18 -5.42 -5.28
N SER A 134 -16.14 -5.14 -6.58
CA SER A 134 -17.11 -5.64 -7.58
C SER A 134 -17.30 -7.15 -7.54
N GLY A 135 -16.21 -7.92 -7.45
CA GLY A 135 -16.25 -9.38 -7.34
C GLY A 135 -16.88 -9.96 -6.07
N ALA A 136 -17.10 -9.15 -5.03
CA ALA A 136 -17.68 -9.60 -3.75
C ALA A 136 -19.01 -8.91 -3.40
N LEU A 137 -19.16 -7.63 -3.75
CA LEU A 137 -20.25 -6.75 -3.33
C LEU A 137 -20.92 -6.00 -4.50
N GLY A 138 -20.57 -6.34 -5.75
CA GLY A 138 -21.24 -5.89 -6.98
C GLY A 138 -20.79 -4.54 -7.55
N ASN A 139 -20.06 -3.74 -6.77
CA ASN A 139 -19.55 -2.41 -7.17
C ASN A 139 -18.36 -1.97 -6.30
N HIS A 140 -17.79 -0.80 -6.58
CA HIS A 140 -16.86 -0.12 -5.68
C HIS A 140 -17.54 0.24 -4.35
N ARG A 141 -16.78 0.21 -3.25
CA ARG A 141 -17.26 0.40 -1.88
C ARG A 141 -16.33 1.29 -1.06
N PHE A 142 -16.81 1.82 0.07
CA PHE A 142 -15.95 2.53 1.02
C PHE A 142 -14.92 1.58 1.66
N LYS A 143 -13.64 1.96 1.65
CA LYS A 143 -12.64 1.47 2.61
C LYS A 143 -13.18 1.69 4.02
N ARG A 144 -12.82 0.83 4.98
CA ARG A 144 -13.15 1.13 6.38
C ARG A 144 -12.34 2.33 6.84
N PHE A 145 -13.04 3.32 7.40
CA PHE A 145 -12.42 4.51 7.96
C PHE A 145 -13.25 5.07 9.12
N ALA A 146 -12.64 5.92 9.93
CA ALA A 146 -13.30 6.80 10.88
C ALA A 146 -12.66 8.18 10.83
N ALA A 147 -13.44 9.24 11.00
CA ALA A 147 -13.00 10.63 10.97
C ALA A 147 -13.65 11.41 12.10
N ILE A 148 -12.86 12.27 12.75
CA ILE A 148 -13.38 13.31 13.66
C ILE A 148 -13.51 14.58 12.85
N LEU A 149 -14.70 15.16 12.82
CA LEU A 149 -15.02 16.39 12.10
C LEU A 149 -15.35 17.52 13.09
N GLU A 150 -14.87 18.73 12.85
CA GLU A 150 -15.24 19.97 13.58
C GLU A 150 -15.71 20.99 12.53
N ASP A 151 -17.00 21.38 12.55
CA ASP A 151 -17.62 22.24 11.53
C ASP A 151 -17.41 21.73 10.08
N GLY A 152 -17.60 20.43 9.88
CA GLY A 152 -17.35 19.75 8.60
C GLY A 152 -15.87 19.66 8.17
N LYS A 153 -14.93 20.20 8.94
CA LYS A 153 -13.48 20.11 8.70
C LYS A 153 -12.91 18.86 9.38
N VAL A 154 -12.09 18.09 8.67
CA VAL A 154 -11.45 16.88 9.20
C VAL A 154 -10.39 17.25 10.23
N LYS A 155 -10.65 16.89 11.49
CA LYS A 155 -9.71 17.08 12.61
C LYS A 155 -8.75 15.90 12.75
N LYS A 156 -9.26 14.68 12.55
CA LYS A 156 -8.49 13.42 12.50
C LYS A 156 -9.12 12.46 11.51
N LEU A 157 -8.30 11.66 10.83
CA LEU A 157 -8.72 10.62 9.89
C LEU A 157 -7.94 9.33 10.15
N PHE A 158 -8.69 8.23 10.29
CA PHE A 158 -8.19 6.87 10.48
C PHE A 158 -8.75 6.04 9.33
N VAL A 159 -7.91 5.55 8.42
CA VAL A 159 -8.34 4.64 7.34
C VAL A 159 -7.66 3.30 7.58
N GLU A 160 -8.38 2.18 7.43
CA GLU A 160 -7.73 0.87 7.38
C GLU A 160 -6.69 0.87 6.24
N PRO A 161 -5.45 0.42 6.51
CA PRO A 161 -4.36 0.57 5.55
C PRO A 161 -4.62 -0.20 4.26
N ASP A 162 -4.23 0.38 3.13
CA ASP A 162 -4.36 -0.24 1.82
C ASP A 162 -3.38 -1.43 1.69
N THR A 163 -3.94 -2.60 1.37
CA THR A 163 -3.28 -3.88 1.64
C THR A 163 -2.37 -4.35 0.50
N THR A 164 -1.13 -3.83 0.41
CA THR A 164 -0.05 -4.46 -0.39
C THR A 164 0.99 -5.11 0.51
N GLY A 165 0.98 -6.44 0.62
CA GLY A 165 1.78 -7.18 1.59
C GLY A 165 3.00 -7.87 0.99
N LEU A 166 4.17 -7.62 1.57
CA LEU A 166 5.36 -8.44 1.34
C LEU A 166 5.94 -8.91 2.67
N ASN A 167 5.81 -10.21 2.92
CA ASN A 167 6.33 -10.90 4.10
C ASN A 167 7.87 -10.98 4.13
N ARG A 168 8.57 -10.36 3.14
CA ARG A 168 10.04 -10.42 3.01
C ARG A 168 10.76 -9.93 4.27
N ILE A 169 10.21 -8.93 4.93
CA ILE A 169 10.83 -8.35 6.15
C ILE A 169 10.68 -9.26 7.36
N GLU A 170 9.59 -10.03 7.43
CA GLU A 170 9.40 -11.09 8.43
C GLU A 170 10.37 -12.23 8.15
N LEU A 171 10.49 -12.67 6.89
CA LEU A 171 11.45 -13.70 6.50
C LEU A 171 12.90 -13.27 6.83
N ALA A 172 13.30 -12.03 6.54
CA ALA A 172 14.62 -11.51 6.89
C ALA A 172 14.87 -11.55 8.40
N ASN A 173 13.90 -11.09 9.19
CA ASN A 173 13.96 -11.14 10.66
C ASN A 173 13.97 -12.58 11.19
N ALA A 174 13.23 -13.50 10.55
CA ALA A 174 13.17 -14.92 10.91
C ALA A 174 14.49 -15.64 10.66
N LEU A 175 15.11 -15.43 9.50
CA LEU A 175 16.40 -16.01 9.12
C LEU A 175 17.49 -15.56 10.09
N LEU A 176 17.52 -14.27 10.41
CA LEU A 176 18.45 -13.71 11.39
C LEU A 176 18.23 -14.34 12.77
N LEU A 177 16.99 -14.35 13.26
CA LEU A 177 16.68 -14.91 14.57
C LEU A 177 17.03 -16.40 14.62
N ALA A 178 16.64 -17.21 13.65
CA ALA A 178 16.94 -18.64 13.62
C ALA A 178 18.46 -18.92 13.64
N ALA A 179 19.25 -18.14 12.91
CA ALA A 179 20.71 -18.20 12.96
C ALA A 179 21.27 -17.83 14.35
N LEU A 180 20.81 -16.72 14.94
CA LEU A 180 21.18 -16.30 16.32
C LEU A 180 20.83 -17.37 17.37
N LEU A 181 19.71 -18.08 17.19
CA LEU A 181 19.27 -19.15 18.07
C LEU A 181 19.91 -20.51 17.74
N LYS A 182 20.66 -20.62 16.64
CA LYS A 182 21.20 -21.88 16.08
C LYS A 182 20.13 -22.95 15.88
N ARG A 183 18.92 -22.53 15.48
CA ARG A 183 17.74 -23.39 15.27
C ARG A 183 17.38 -23.47 13.78
N THR A 184 16.71 -24.55 13.38
CA THR A 184 16.12 -24.67 12.05
C THR A 184 14.92 -23.72 11.95
N LEU A 185 14.90 -22.85 10.95
CA LEU A 185 13.75 -22.03 10.62
C LEU A 185 12.72 -22.87 9.86
N ILE A 186 11.45 -22.80 10.28
CA ILE A 186 10.31 -23.33 9.54
C ILE A 186 9.71 -22.16 8.74
N ILE A 187 9.60 -22.33 7.42
CA ILE A 187 9.26 -21.23 6.50
C ILE A 187 7.92 -21.56 5.80
N PRO A 188 6.83 -20.83 6.09
CA PRO A 188 5.61 -20.89 5.28
C PRO A 188 5.85 -20.27 3.90
N PRO A 189 5.02 -20.54 2.89
CA PRO A 189 5.24 -20.02 1.55
C PRO A 189 5.05 -18.49 1.50
N ALA A 190 5.57 -17.85 0.45
CA ALA A 190 5.39 -16.42 0.27
C ALA A 190 3.94 -16.13 -0.12
N PHE A 191 3.23 -15.36 0.70
CA PHE A 191 1.87 -14.92 0.38
C PHE A 191 1.92 -13.69 -0.53
N LEU A 192 1.04 -13.67 -1.52
CA LEU A 192 0.87 -12.61 -2.51
C LEU A 192 -0.58 -12.10 -2.49
N GLY A 193 -0.75 -10.83 -2.85
CA GLY A 193 -2.03 -10.15 -2.90
C GLY A 193 -2.26 -9.28 -1.67
N ASN A 194 -3.44 -9.37 -1.07
CA ASN A 194 -3.80 -8.52 0.06
C ASN A 194 -3.02 -8.90 1.34
N VAL A 195 -2.49 -7.90 2.03
CA VAL A 195 -1.91 -8.01 3.39
C VAL A 195 -2.88 -8.75 4.30
N VAL A 196 -2.39 -9.80 4.95
CA VAL A 196 -3.06 -10.36 6.13
C VAL A 196 -2.83 -9.37 7.28
N GLY A 197 -3.88 -8.63 7.65
CA GLY A 197 -3.82 -7.64 8.72
C GLY A 197 -3.50 -8.27 10.08
N TRP A 198 -3.09 -7.46 11.05
CA TRP A 198 -2.81 -7.94 12.40
C TRP A 198 -4.07 -8.55 13.04
N MET A 199 -3.91 -9.74 13.58
CA MET A 199 -4.92 -10.53 14.27
C MET A 199 -4.26 -11.21 15.47
N GLN A 200 -5.06 -11.62 16.47
CA GLN A 200 -4.59 -12.49 17.54
C GLN A 200 -4.13 -13.84 16.95
N MET A 201 -3.11 -14.47 17.56
CA MET A 201 -2.45 -15.66 17.04
C MET A 201 -3.43 -16.74 16.57
N ASP A 202 -4.40 -17.12 17.41
CA ASP A 202 -5.32 -18.22 17.10
C ASP A 202 -6.21 -17.89 15.88
N GLN A 203 -6.70 -16.64 15.80
CA GLN A 203 -7.48 -16.15 14.67
C GLN A 203 -6.65 -16.10 13.38
N LEU A 204 -5.38 -15.68 13.48
CA LEU A 204 -4.43 -15.68 12.37
C LEU A 204 -4.15 -17.10 11.88
N LEU A 205 -3.91 -18.05 12.80
CA LEU A 205 -3.65 -19.44 12.47
C LEU A 205 -4.87 -20.12 11.85
N ASP A 206 -6.09 -19.89 12.36
CA ASP A 206 -7.34 -20.38 11.75
C ASP A 206 -7.57 -19.80 10.34
N HIS A 207 -7.23 -18.52 10.14
CA HIS A 207 -7.35 -17.86 8.85
C HIS A 207 -6.32 -18.39 7.84
N LEU A 208 -5.03 -18.46 8.22
CA LEU A 208 -3.95 -18.98 7.36
C LEU A 208 -4.11 -20.48 7.10
N SER A 209 -4.52 -21.27 8.10
CA SER A 209 -4.86 -22.69 7.93
C SER A 209 -5.98 -22.84 6.90
N TRP A 210 -7.02 -22.01 6.95
CA TRP A 210 -8.06 -22.02 5.93
C TRP A 210 -7.53 -21.61 4.54
N LEU A 211 -6.65 -20.62 4.42
CA LEU A 211 -6.10 -20.21 3.11
C LEU A 211 -5.13 -21.23 2.49
N THR A 212 -4.42 -21.99 3.32
CA THR A 212 -3.29 -22.85 2.90
C THR A 212 -3.59 -24.35 2.91
N THR A 213 -4.67 -24.80 3.54
CA THR A 213 -5.09 -26.22 3.49
C THR A 213 -5.59 -26.58 2.09
N PRO A 214 -5.03 -27.62 1.43
CA PRO A 214 -5.48 -28.07 0.10
C PRO A 214 -6.96 -28.45 0.06
N LYS A 215 -7.69 -27.89 -0.91
CA LYS A 215 -9.10 -28.16 -1.18
C LYS A 215 -9.50 -27.58 -2.53
N ASP A 216 -10.61 -28.07 -3.07
CA ASP A 216 -11.19 -27.55 -4.31
C ASP A 216 -11.92 -26.21 -4.04
N PHE A 217 -11.15 -25.12 -4.07
CA PHE A 217 -11.70 -23.78 -3.94
C PHE A 217 -12.58 -23.38 -5.14
N ASP A 218 -12.37 -23.96 -6.32
CA ASP A 218 -13.14 -23.65 -7.52
C ASP A 218 -14.55 -24.26 -7.44
N LEU A 219 -14.71 -25.36 -6.71
CA LEU A 219 -16.01 -25.91 -6.28
C LEU A 219 -16.62 -25.12 -5.09
N ILE A 220 -15.83 -24.79 -4.07
CA ILE A 220 -16.33 -24.09 -2.85
C ILE A 220 -16.78 -22.65 -3.14
N CYS A 221 -16.13 -21.97 -4.10
CA CYS A 221 -16.36 -20.56 -4.39
C CYS A 221 -17.22 -20.29 -5.63
N GLN A 222 -17.99 -21.28 -6.08
CA GLN A 222 -18.99 -21.08 -7.13
C GLN A 222 -20.08 -20.06 -6.71
N PRO A 223 -20.75 -19.40 -7.67
CA PRO A 223 -21.95 -18.62 -7.37
C PRO A 223 -23.01 -19.49 -6.67
N PRO A 224 -23.72 -18.97 -5.65
CA PRO A 224 -24.71 -19.73 -4.93
C PRO A 224 -25.92 -20.07 -5.81
N THR A 225 -26.43 -21.29 -5.69
CA THR A 225 -27.56 -21.78 -6.47
C THR A 225 -28.86 -21.17 -5.92
N PRO A 226 -29.66 -20.45 -6.73
CA PRO A 226 -30.93 -19.90 -6.28
C PRO A 226 -31.85 -20.98 -5.70
N GLY A 227 -32.26 -20.79 -4.44
CA GLY A 227 -33.13 -21.71 -3.70
C GLY A 227 -32.42 -22.71 -2.77
N ASP A 228 -31.09 -22.91 -2.89
CA ASP A 228 -30.33 -23.70 -1.92
C ASP A 228 -29.65 -22.78 -0.88
N LEU A 229 -30.23 -22.73 0.32
CA LEU A 229 -29.70 -21.94 1.44
C LEU A 229 -28.27 -22.35 1.83
N HIS A 230 -27.87 -23.61 1.65
CA HIS A 230 -26.54 -24.08 2.04
C HIS A 230 -25.45 -23.41 1.20
N SER A 231 -25.66 -23.28 -0.12
CA SER A 231 -24.74 -22.61 -1.05
C SER A 231 -24.41 -21.15 -0.66
N TYR A 232 -25.33 -20.42 -0.02
CA TYR A 232 -25.07 -19.05 0.45
C TYR A 232 -24.19 -18.99 1.70
N THR A 233 -24.21 -20.01 2.55
CA THR A 233 -23.49 -20.01 3.84
C THR A 233 -21.98 -20.23 3.72
N GLN A 234 -21.51 -20.89 2.65
CA GLN A 234 -20.10 -21.23 2.48
C GLN A 234 -19.24 -20.07 1.94
N ARG A 235 -19.87 -19.03 1.37
CA ARG A 235 -19.21 -18.03 0.52
C ARG A 235 -18.39 -16.96 1.26
N SER A 236 -18.52 -16.84 2.58
CA SER A 236 -18.02 -15.66 3.32
C SER A 236 -16.49 -15.44 3.26
N LYS A 237 -15.70 -16.49 2.98
CA LYS A 237 -14.23 -16.41 2.87
C LYS A 237 -13.72 -16.43 1.41
N CYS A 238 -14.59 -16.61 0.42
CA CYS A 238 -14.17 -16.74 -0.98
C CYS A 238 -13.56 -15.47 -1.58
N ALA A 239 -14.03 -14.28 -1.16
CA ALA A 239 -13.42 -13.02 -1.56
C ALA A 239 -11.95 -12.91 -1.13
N GLU A 240 -11.64 -13.37 0.09
CA GLU A 240 -10.27 -13.46 0.63
C GLU A 240 -9.43 -14.44 -0.18
N TYR A 241 -9.98 -15.63 -0.50
CA TYR A 241 -9.30 -16.59 -1.39
C TYR A 241 -8.97 -16.00 -2.76
N HIS A 242 -9.92 -15.31 -3.43
CA HIS A 242 -9.64 -14.71 -4.73
C HIS A 242 -8.50 -13.68 -4.66
N GLN A 243 -8.40 -12.93 -3.56
CA GLN A 243 -7.37 -11.91 -3.30
C GLN A 243 -6.06 -12.45 -2.69
N PHE A 244 -5.96 -13.76 -2.46
CA PHE A 244 -4.79 -14.45 -1.89
C PHE A 244 -4.16 -15.40 -2.91
N ALA A 245 -2.83 -15.39 -3.01
CA ALA A 245 -2.09 -16.46 -3.67
C ALA A 245 -0.83 -16.80 -2.87
N ALA A 246 -0.22 -17.95 -3.17
CA ALA A 246 1.03 -18.36 -2.54
C ALA A 246 2.01 -18.90 -3.57
N ILE A 247 3.29 -18.61 -3.35
CA ILE A 247 4.42 -19.02 -4.19
C ILE A 247 5.56 -19.55 -3.30
N PRO A 248 6.30 -20.60 -3.70
CA PRO A 248 7.49 -21.02 -2.98
C PRO A 248 8.55 -19.92 -2.98
N TRP A 249 9.14 -19.62 -1.83
CA TRP A 249 10.19 -18.59 -1.71
C TRP A 249 11.39 -18.82 -2.65
N SER A 250 11.70 -20.07 -2.97
CA SER A 250 12.77 -20.44 -3.92
C SER A 250 12.50 -20.02 -5.38
N GLN A 251 11.25 -19.71 -5.74
CA GLN A 251 10.93 -19.08 -7.04
C GLN A 251 11.17 -17.56 -7.02
N LEU A 252 11.34 -16.95 -5.85
CA LEU A 252 11.61 -15.52 -5.70
C LEU A 252 13.08 -15.24 -5.36
N HIS A 253 13.72 -16.09 -4.55
CA HIS A 253 15.05 -15.85 -3.96
C HIS A 253 15.94 -17.10 -4.08
N ASP A 254 17.26 -16.90 -4.15
CA ASP A 254 18.21 -18.00 -4.02
C ASP A 254 18.75 -18.06 -2.59
N PHE A 255 18.55 -19.19 -1.92
CA PHE A 255 18.95 -19.40 -0.53
C PHE A 255 20.32 -20.09 -0.37
N SER A 256 20.95 -20.51 -1.48
CA SER A 256 22.19 -21.29 -1.51
C SER A 256 23.31 -20.67 -0.66
N THR A 257 23.48 -19.35 -0.70
CA THR A 257 24.49 -18.60 0.05
C THR A 257 24.27 -18.59 1.58
N LEU A 258 23.05 -18.90 2.03
CA LEU A 258 22.62 -18.79 3.42
C LEU A 258 22.51 -20.15 4.13
N GLU A 259 22.46 -21.27 3.38
CA GLU A 259 22.44 -22.64 3.92
C GLU A 259 23.56 -22.95 4.95
N PRO A 260 24.80 -22.42 4.83
CA PRO A 260 25.83 -22.63 5.85
C PRO A 260 25.53 -21.95 7.20
N TYR A 261 24.67 -20.93 7.22
CA TYR A 261 24.41 -20.06 8.36
C TYR A 261 23.09 -20.38 9.06
N VAL A 262 22.07 -20.81 8.32
CA VAL A 262 20.74 -21.14 8.86
C VAL A 262 20.17 -22.38 8.18
N LYS A 263 19.71 -23.34 8.99
CA LYS A 263 18.96 -24.50 8.48
C LYS A 263 17.53 -24.07 8.21
N MET A 264 16.99 -24.44 7.05
CA MET A 264 15.66 -24.02 6.60
C MET A 264 14.81 -25.25 6.28
N ARG A 265 13.54 -25.23 6.67
CA ARG A 265 12.53 -26.22 6.29
C ARG A 265 11.28 -25.49 5.79
N PHE A 266 11.07 -25.51 4.48
CA PHE A 266 9.86 -24.99 3.87
C PHE A 266 8.67 -25.92 4.16
N ILE A 267 7.49 -25.33 4.38
CA ILE A 267 6.21 -26.04 4.53
C ILE A 267 5.20 -25.46 3.54
N ASP A 268 4.20 -26.26 3.16
CA ASP A 268 3.11 -25.84 2.27
C ASP A 268 1.89 -25.32 3.03
N THR A 269 1.60 -25.87 4.20
CA THR A 269 0.35 -25.66 4.95
C THR A 269 0.63 -25.00 6.29
N VAL A 270 0.00 -23.85 6.55
CA VAL A 270 0.13 -23.13 7.84
C VAL A 270 -0.95 -23.61 8.80
N SER A 271 -0.73 -24.79 9.37
CA SER A 271 -1.58 -25.39 10.39
C SER A 271 -0.73 -25.94 11.53
N PHE A 272 -1.03 -25.52 12.76
CA PHE A 272 -0.27 -25.95 13.94
C PHE A 272 -0.38 -27.46 14.18
N THR A 273 -1.58 -28.04 14.01
CA THR A 273 -1.81 -29.49 14.09
C THR A 273 -1.01 -30.26 13.03
N LYS A 274 -0.97 -29.76 11.79
CA LYS A 274 -0.18 -30.37 10.71
C LYS A 274 1.33 -30.27 10.99
N LEU A 275 1.78 -29.14 11.52
CA LEU A 275 3.16 -28.93 11.93
C LEU A 275 3.57 -29.88 13.07
N GLN A 276 2.71 -30.10 14.05
CA GLN A 276 2.94 -31.05 15.15
C GLN A 276 3.11 -32.49 14.62
N GLN A 277 2.26 -32.91 13.70
CA GLN A 277 2.35 -34.21 13.03
C GLN A 277 3.65 -34.35 12.22
N ASP A 278 3.98 -33.36 11.38
CA ASP A 278 5.12 -33.41 10.44
C ASP A 278 6.51 -33.29 11.12
N LEU A 279 6.53 -32.86 12.38
CA LEU A 279 7.74 -32.75 13.21
C LEU A 279 7.79 -33.78 14.35
N ASN A 280 6.72 -34.54 14.56
CA ASN A 280 6.52 -35.42 15.72
C ASN A 280 6.86 -34.68 17.03
N ILE A 281 6.11 -33.61 17.31
CA ILE A 281 6.20 -32.76 18.50
C ILE A 281 4.82 -32.66 19.14
N HIS A 282 4.79 -32.50 20.46
CA HIS A 282 3.56 -32.33 21.24
C HIS A 282 3.54 -30.95 21.91
N ASP A 283 2.49 -30.64 22.68
CA ASP A 283 2.36 -29.33 23.33
C ASP A 283 3.49 -29.07 24.34
N ASN A 284 3.97 -30.10 25.04
CA ASN A 284 5.12 -30.01 25.95
C ASN A 284 6.48 -29.81 25.24
N ASP A 285 6.57 -30.11 23.95
CA ASP A 285 7.74 -29.85 23.10
C ASP A 285 7.76 -28.40 22.56
N THR A 286 6.72 -27.60 22.82
CA THR A 286 6.49 -26.32 22.15
C THR A 286 6.37 -25.13 23.11
N PHE A 287 7.16 -24.10 22.87
CA PHE A 287 6.95 -22.78 23.47
C PHE A 287 6.18 -21.87 22.50
N ILE A 288 5.11 -21.22 22.97
CA ILE A 288 4.36 -20.23 22.18
C ILE A 288 4.49 -18.84 22.83
N HIS A 289 4.92 -17.85 22.04
CA HIS A 289 4.87 -16.44 22.43
C HIS A 289 3.73 -15.73 21.70
N TYR A 290 2.72 -15.32 22.46
CA TYR A 290 1.59 -14.53 21.96
C TYR A 290 1.93 -13.04 21.97
N ASP A 291 1.61 -12.35 20.87
CA ASP A 291 1.65 -10.89 20.77
C ASP A 291 0.29 -10.33 21.24
N ASP A 292 0.28 -9.49 22.28
CA ASP A 292 -0.96 -8.86 22.79
C ASP A 292 -1.43 -7.70 21.89
N HIS A 293 -0.48 -7.09 21.14
CA HIS A 293 -0.68 -5.90 20.33
C HIS A 293 0.06 -5.98 18.99
N LEU A 294 -0.32 -5.14 18.02
CA LEU A 294 0.52 -4.88 16.85
C LEU A 294 1.85 -4.28 17.31
N TYR A 295 2.96 -4.88 16.85
CA TYR A 295 4.34 -4.56 17.26
C TYR A 295 4.68 -4.85 18.73
N ASP A 296 4.04 -5.85 19.36
CA ASP A 296 4.13 -6.07 20.81
C ASP A 296 5.55 -6.09 21.43
N TRP A 297 6.53 -6.72 20.78
CA TRP A 297 7.91 -6.83 21.28
C TRP A 297 9.01 -6.36 20.32
N ARG A 298 10.21 -6.08 20.83
CA ARG A 298 11.42 -5.78 20.04
C ARG A 298 12.63 -6.55 20.56
N LEU A 299 13.50 -7.02 19.67
CA LEU A 299 14.75 -7.66 20.02
C LEU A 299 15.88 -6.62 20.08
N TYR A 300 16.60 -6.58 21.19
CA TYR A 300 17.81 -5.78 21.38
C TYR A 300 18.99 -6.71 21.68
N GLU A 301 20.07 -6.56 20.92
CA GLU A 301 21.33 -7.23 21.23
C GLU A 301 22.09 -6.55 22.38
N ASP A 302 22.11 -5.21 22.40
CA ASP A 302 22.71 -4.45 23.50
C ASP A 302 21.83 -4.53 24.75
N ILE A 303 22.37 -5.13 25.80
CA ILE A 303 21.70 -5.34 27.09
C ILE A 303 21.66 -4.04 27.91
N GLU A 304 22.65 -3.16 27.76
CA GLU A 304 22.70 -1.88 28.47
C GLU A 304 21.73 -0.88 27.85
N GLU A 305 21.66 -0.83 26.51
CA GLU A 305 20.64 -0.06 25.78
C GLU A 305 19.23 -0.56 26.13
N ALA A 306 18.98 -1.88 26.05
CA ALA A 306 17.70 -2.49 26.42
C ALA A 306 17.26 -2.14 27.84
N ASN A 307 18.17 -2.26 28.82
CA ASN A 307 17.89 -1.92 30.21
C ASN A 307 17.64 -0.42 30.41
N THR A 308 18.32 0.44 29.65
CA THR A 308 18.14 1.89 29.73
C THR A 308 16.77 2.31 29.20
N ILE A 309 16.34 1.75 28.07
CA ILE A 309 15.02 2.02 27.47
C ILE A 309 13.90 1.52 28.40
N LEU A 310 14.06 0.34 28.99
CA LEU A 310 13.12 -0.20 29.98
C LEU A 310 13.00 0.67 31.24
N LYS A 311 14.13 1.17 31.77
CA LYS A 311 14.14 2.06 32.96
C LYS A 311 13.49 3.42 32.69
N ASN A 312 13.70 3.98 31.50
CA ASN A 312 13.20 5.31 31.15
C ASN A 312 11.73 5.31 30.71
N GLY A 313 11.07 4.15 30.62
CA GLY A 313 9.71 4.02 30.09
C GLY A 313 9.62 4.35 28.59
N SER A 314 10.76 4.46 27.91
CA SER A 314 10.89 4.95 26.53
C SER A 314 10.81 3.82 25.48
N ASN A 315 10.11 2.72 25.79
CA ASN A 315 9.83 1.63 24.83
C ASN A 315 9.06 2.15 23.58
N PHE A 316 8.46 3.33 23.69
CA PHE A 316 7.86 4.10 22.60
C PHE A 316 8.94 4.85 21.79
N VAL A 317 9.69 4.13 20.95
CA VAL A 317 10.57 4.78 19.98
C VAL A 317 9.73 5.41 18.87
N ASP A 318 9.79 6.74 18.78
CA ASP A 318 9.04 7.61 17.87
C ASP A 318 9.38 7.33 16.40
N SER A 319 8.76 6.28 15.86
CA SER A 319 8.70 6.04 14.43
C SER A 319 7.60 6.90 13.82
N PHE A 320 7.80 7.36 12.59
CA PHE A 320 6.86 8.16 11.76
C PHE A 320 5.48 7.49 11.47
N THR A 321 5.19 6.39 12.16
CA THR A 321 3.98 5.56 12.09
C THR A 321 3.41 5.28 13.48
N ASP A 322 3.80 6.04 14.52
CA ASP A 322 3.38 5.89 15.92
C ASP A 322 3.52 4.46 16.48
N ARG A 323 4.49 3.67 15.98
CA ARG A 323 4.66 2.26 16.42
C ARG A 323 5.09 2.21 17.88
N LYS A 324 4.32 1.49 18.68
CA LYS A 324 4.59 1.27 20.11
C LYS A 324 5.03 -0.17 20.29
N PHE A 325 6.25 -0.36 20.78
CA PHE A 325 6.72 -1.64 21.28
C PHE A 325 6.44 -1.66 22.79
N TYR A 326 5.92 -2.77 23.31
CA TYR A 326 5.53 -2.87 24.72
C TYR A 326 6.55 -3.68 25.52
N LYS A 327 7.16 -4.70 24.90
CA LYS A 327 8.10 -5.64 25.49
C LYS A 327 9.48 -5.53 24.82
N ILE A 328 10.56 -5.68 25.58
CA ILE A 328 11.93 -5.80 25.05
C ILE A 328 12.49 -7.17 25.43
N PHE A 329 13.06 -7.86 24.44
CA PHE A 329 13.77 -9.13 24.61
C PHE A 329 15.21 -9.02 24.14
N THR A 330 16.08 -9.85 24.71
CA THR A 330 17.44 -10.09 24.21
C THR A 330 17.50 -11.45 23.53
N PRO A 331 18.47 -11.72 22.62
CA PRO A 331 18.63 -13.04 22.00
C PRO A 331 18.69 -14.17 23.05
N LEU A 332 19.29 -13.89 24.21
CA LEU A 332 19.43 -14.83 25.32
C LEU A 332 18.09 -15.30 25.92
N HIS A 333 17.02 -14.50 25.83
CA HIS A 333 15.67 -14.91 26.26
C HIS A 333 15.19 -16.15 25.49
N TRP A 334 15.45 -16.18 24.19
CA TRP A 334 15.04 -17.24 23.28
C TRP A 334 16.05 -18.39 23.24
N GLN A 335 17.35 -18.10 23.34
CA GLN A 335 18.41 -19.12 23.34
C GLN A 335 18.31 -20.08 24.54
N LYS A 336 17.82 -19.61 25.70
CA LYS A 336 17.67 -20.41 26.92
C LYS A 336 16.49 -21.38 26.91
N ARG A 337 15.63 -21.33 25.89
CA ARG A 337 14.42 -22.17 25.79
C ARG A 337 14.78 -23.62 25.44
N PRO A 338 14.46 -24.62 26.30
CA PRO A 338 14.72 -26.03 26.00
C PRO A 338 13.73 -26.65 24.98
N GLU A 339 12.59 -26.00 24.76
CA GLU A 339 11.49 -26.51 23.94
C GLU A 339 11.95 -26.76 22.47
N ARG A 340 11.51 -27.85 21.84
CA ARG A 340 11.94 -28.24 20.48
C ARG A 340 11.43 -27.24 19.43
N LEU A 341 10.18 -26.81 19.54
CA LEU A 341 9.59 -25.76 18.71
C LEU A 341 9.46 -24.45 19.50
N LEU A 342 9.86 -23.34 18.88
CA LEU A 342 9.53 -21.98 19.35
C LEU A 342 8.58 -21.36 18.31
N HIS A 343 7.33 -21.16 18.68
CA HIS A 343 6.34 -20.46 17.87
C HIS A 343 6.21 -19.03 18.40
N LEU A 344 6.64 -18.04 17.62
CA LEU A 344 6.64 -16.64 18.02
C LEU A 344 5.56 -15.87 17.24
N GLY A 345 4.97 -14.85 17.88
CA GLY A 345 4.08 -13.89 17.23
C GLY A 345 4.79 -13.03 16.18
N GLY A 346 4.07 -12.03 15.65
CA GLY A 346 4.42 -11.34 14.42
C GLY A 346 5.75 -10.58 14.45
N ILE A 347 6.81 -11.15 13.87
CA ILE A 347 8.16 -10.55 13.74
C ILE A 347 8.26 -9.41 12.70
N PHE A 348 7.15 -8.77 12.35
CA PHE A 348 7.06 -7.74 11.32
C PHE A 348 7.74 -6.43 11.75
N GLY A 349 8.46 -5.80 10.81
CA GLY A 349 8.97 -4.43 10.93
C GLY A 349 10.48 -4.31 10.81
N SER A 350 10.93 -3.23 10.17
CA SER A 350 12.34 -2.91 9.91
C SER A 350 13.15 -2.67 11.18
N THR A 351 12.49 -2.24 12.26
CA THR A 351 13.13 -1.99 13.55
C THR A 351 13.04 -3.19 14.51
N ARG A 352 12.35 -4.30 14.17
CA ARG A 352 12.07 -5.42 15.09
C ARG A 352 13.35 -6.03 15.69
N MET A 353 14.46 -5.99 14.95
CA MET A 353 15.77 -6.54 15.33
C MET A 353 16.82 -5.42 15.43
N ASN A 354 17.23 -5.05 16.65
CA ASN A 354 18.31 -4.09 16.88
C ASN A 354 19.64 -4.83 17.16
N MET A 355 20.41 -5.09 16.10
CA MET A 355 21.72 -5.75 16.18
C MET A 355 22.83 -4.71 16.23
N VAL A 356 23.84 -4.95 17.06
CA VAL A 356 24.99 -4.03 17.22
C VAL A 356 26.33 -4.71 16.97
N LYS A 357 26.41 -6.04 17.04
CA LYS A 357 27.66 -6.75 16.80
C LYS A 357 28.00 -6.84 15.31
N PRO A 358 29.27 -6.62 14.90
CA PRO A 358 29.68 -6.65 13.50
C PRO A 358 29.29 -7.94 12.76
N GLU A 359 29.43 -9.11 13.39
CA GLU A 359 29.10 -10.41 12.79
C GLU A 359 27.59 -10.57 12.50
N HIS A 360 26.73 -9.96 13.31
CA HIS A 360 25.28 -9.99 13.11
C HIS A 360 24.82 -8.95 12.08
N ILE A 361 25.49 -7.80 12.01
CA ILE A 361 25.28 -6.81 10.94
C ILE A 361 25.71 -7.38 9.58
N GLN A 362 26.85 -8.09 9.52
CA GLN A 362 27.27 -8.83 8.32
C GLN A 362 26.27 -9.92 7.92
N LEU A 363 25.74 -10.68 8.89
CA LEU A 363 24.70 -11.67 8.62
C LEU A 363 23.39 -11.02 8.14
N GLN A 364 22.99 -9.86 8.68
CA GLN A 364 21.86 -9.08 8.16
C GLN A 364 22.08 -8.65 6.71
N GLN A 365 23.29 -8.21 6.36
CA GLN A 365 23.65 -7.85 4.99
C GLN A 365 23.59 -9.07 4.05
N LEU A 366 24.12 -10.22 4.47
CA LEU A 366 24.03 -11.47 3.72
C LEU A 366 22.59 -11.93 3.51
N ILE A 367 21.75 -11.87 4.55
CA ILE A 367 20.31 -12.19 4.45
C ILE A 367 19.63 -11.23 3.48
N SER A 368 19.94 -9.93 3.55
CA SER A 368 19.40 -8.94 2.62
C SER A 368 19.76 -9.25 1.17
N SER A 369 21.01 -9.67 0.90
CA SER A 369 21.44 -10.05 -0.45
C SER A 369 20.86 -11.37 -0.95
N THR A 370 20.68 -12.33 -0.05
CA THR A 370 19.99 -13.61 -0.32
C THR A 370 18.53 -13.35 -0.75
N LEU A 371 17.90 -12.32 -0.17
CA LEU A 371 16.52 -11.90 -0.47
C LEU A 371 16.42 -10.86 -1.61
N HIS A 372 17.40 -10.80 -2.52
CA HIS A 372 17.21 -10.16 -3.82
C HIS A 372 16.38 -11.08 -4.73
N TYR A 373 15.64 -10.50 -5.69
CA TYR A 373 14.83 -11.32 -6.60
C TYR A 373 15.69 -12.04 -7.65
N ARG A 374 15.33 -13.29 -7.93
CA ARG A 374 15.96 -14.12 -8.96
C ARG A 374 15.65 -13.61 -10.37
N LEU A 375 16.70 -13.29 -11.13
CA LEU A 375 16.59 -12.87 -12.52
C LEU A 375 16.51 -14.06 -13.52
N ASP A 376 16.75 -15.29 -13.06
CA ASP A 376 16.70 -16.53 -13.85
C ASP A 376 15.33 -17.25 -13.76
N THR A 377 14.26 -16.47 -13.57
CA THR A 377 12.88 -16.94 -13.41
C THR A 377 11.96 -16.26 -14.42
N PRO A 378 10.71 -16.69 -14.64
CA PRO A 378 9.81 -15.95 -15.54
C PRO A 378 9.50 -14.52 -15.07
N LEU A 379 9.58 -14.26 -13.76
CA LEU A 379 9.56 -12.89 -13.21
C LEU A 379 10.81 -12.09 -13.65
N GLY A 380 11.98 -12.72 -13.61
CA GLY A 380 13.23 -12.16 -14.14
C GLY A 380 13.22 -11.94 -15.65
N GLU A 381 12.70 -12.89 -16.42
CA GLU A 381 12.51 -12.84 -17.88
C GLU A 381 11.64 -11.63 -18.26
N THR A 382 10.53 -11.45 -17.56
CA THR A 382 9.62 -10.28 -17.68
C THR A 382 10.38 -8.97 -17.43
N VAL A 383 11.07 -8.86 -16.29
CA VAL A 383 11.82 -7.65 -15.92
C VAL A 383 12.94 -7.35 -16.91
N ALA A 384 13.68 -8.37 -17.36
CA ALA A 384 14.74 -8.22 -18.34
C ALA A 384 14.21 -7.72 -19.69
N GLY A 385 13.06 -8.25 -20.14
CA GLY A 385 12.37 -7.76 -21.34
C GLY A 385 11.98 -6.29 -21.25
N ILE A 386 11.39 -5.86 -20.13
CA ILE A 386 10.99 -4.47 -19.90
C ILE A 386 12.21 -3.55 -19.77
N VAL A 387 13.24 -3.96 -19.02
CA VAL A 387 14.49 -3.19 -18.88
C VAL A 387 15.19 -3.04 -20.23
N GLN A 388 15.24 -4.09 -21.06
CA GLN A 388 15.77 -4.00 -22.42
C GLN A 388 14.94 -3.06 -23.30
N HIS A 389 13.62 -3.09 -23.17
CA HIS A 389 12.70 -2.20 -23.87
C HIS A 389 12.89 -0.71 -23.48
N LEU A 390 13.19 -0.42 -22.22
CA LEU A 390 13.55 0.92 -21.72
C LEU A 390 14.94 1.39 -22.16
N GLY A 391 15.68 0.60 -22.95
CA GLY A 391 17.02 0.92 -23.41
C GLY A 391 18.16 0.23 -22.66
N GLY A 392 17.85 -0.78 -21.85
CA GLY A 392 18.83 -1.57 -21.09
C GLY A 392 19.06 -1.08 -19.66
N LYS A 393 19.92 -1.81 -18.96
CA LYS A 393 20.29 -1.55 -17.56
C LYS A 393 21.09 -0.25 -17.44
N ALA A 394 20.76 0.57 -16.44
CA ALA A 394 21.41 1.82 -16.10
C ALA A 394 21.41 2.91 -17.19
N THR A 395 20.44 2.87 -18.12
CA THR A 395 20.34 3.87 -19.21
C THR A 395 19.16 4.85 -19.05
N PHE A 396 18.16 4.50 -18.26
CA PHE A 396 17.03 5.34 -17.84
C PHE A 396 17.16 5.79 -16.37
N ASN A 397 16.41 6.79 -15.93
CA ASN A 397 16.25 7.16 -14.52
C ASN A 397 14.90 6.64 -14.01
N ALA A 398 14.73 6.44 -12.70
CA ALA A 398 13.45 6.00 -12.14
C ALA A 398 12.99 6.82 -10.93
N VAL A 399 11.68 6.79 -10.68
CA VAL A 399 11.05 7.32 -9.47
C VAL A 399 10.06 6.30 -8.91
N HIS A 400 10.11 6.08 -7.60
CA HIS A 400 9.08 5.30 -6.90
C HIS A 400 8.18 6.20 -6.05
N PHE A 401 6.96 6.42 -6.54
CA PHE A 401 5.89 7.19 -5.89
C PHE A 401 4.97 6.25 -5.09
N ARG A 402 5.05 6.27 -3.76
CA ARG A 402 4.08 5.63 -2.86
C ARG A 402 3.01 6.66 -2.51
N LEU A 403 1.79 6.45 -3.01
CA LEU A 403 0.69 7.40 -2.99
C LEU A 403 -0.63 6.81 -2.48
N ARG A 404 -0.70 5.53 -2.09
CA ARG A 404 -1.99 4.93 -1.65
C ARG A 404 -2.25 4.99 -0.15
N ASP A 405 -1.24 4.82 0.71
CA ASP A 405 -1.46 4.82 2.16
C ASP A 405 -1.56 6.25 2.73
N VAL A 406 -2.42 6.44 3.75
CA VAL A 406 -2.65 7.75 4.39
C VAL A 406 -1.36 8.49 4.79
N PRO A 407 -0.34 7.85 5.41
CA PRO A 407 0.88 8.57 5.81
C PRO A 407 1.64 9.14 4.61
N PHE A 408 1.73 8.41 3.49
CA PHE A 408 2.44 8.89 2.30
C PHE A 408 1.60 9.91 1.52
N ARG A 409 0.27 9.74 1.47
CA ARG A 409 -0.65 10.70 0.84
C ARG A 409 -0.57 12.11 1.43
N LYS A 410 -0.18 12.26 2.70
CA LYS A 410 0.06 13.55 3.35
C LYS A 410 1.25 14.32 2.76
N TYR A 411 2.34 13.63 2.41
CA TYR A 411 3.58 14.22 1.91
C TYR A 411 3.78 14.06 0.40
N ALA A 412 2.72 13.64 -0.33
CA ALA A 412 2.78 13.37 -1.76
C ALA A 412 3.29 14.56 -2.58
N MET A 413 2.86 15.78 -2.27
CA MET A 413 3.32 17.00 -2.97
C MET A 413 4.75 17.38 -2.59
N ASP A 414 5.13 17.21 -1.32
CA ASP A 414 6.49 17.50 -0.87
C ASP A 414 7.50 16.55 -1.56
N ASN A 415 7.15 15.26 -1.63
CA ASN A 415 7.91 14.26 -2.37
C ASN A 415 7.95 14.57 -3.88
N LEU A 416 6.82 14.99 -4.48
CA LEU A 416 6.76 15.37 -5.89
C LEU A 416 7.75 16.51 -6.20
N HIS A 417 7.62 17.65 -5.52
CA HIS A 417 8.52 18.79 -5.76
C HIS A 417 9.99 18.46 -5.47
N GLN A 418 10.26 17.59 -4.47
CA GLN A 418 11.62 17.11 -4.20
C GLN A 418 12.15 16.26 -5.37
N PHE A 419 11.34 15.34 -5.90
CA PHE A 419 11.73 14.47 -7.00
C PHE A 419 11.84 15.22 -8.31
N GLU A 420 10.99 16.22 -8.58
CA GLU A 420 11.08 17.05 -9.78
C GLU A 420 12.39 17.83 -9.79
N ARG A 421 12.75 18.47 -8.66
CA ARG A 421 14.02 19.19 -8.53
C ARG A 421 15.22 18.26 -8.63
N ASN A 422 15.18 17.10 -7.97
CA ASN A 422 16.28 16.13 -8.00
C ASN A 422 16.44 15.48 -9.39
N MET A 423 15.34 15.17 -10.08
CA MET A 423 15.35 14.69 -11.46
C MET A 423 15.81 15.77 -12.42
N SER A 424 15.46 17.03 -12.18
CA SER A 424 15.94 18.14 -13.01
C SER A 424 17.46 18.28 -12.95
N ILE A 425 18.02 18.24 -11.74
CA ILE A 425 19.48 18.20 -11.51
C ILE A 425 20.11 16.96 -12.18
N ALA A 426 19.46 15.80 -12.11
CA ALA A 426 19.97 14.56 -12.70
C ALA A 426 19.93 14.52 -14.23
N THR A 427 18.99 15.22 -14.86
CA THR A 427 18.74 15.22 -16.31
C THR A 427 19.28 16.46 -17.03
N GLY A 428 19.61 17.53 -16.31
CA GLY A 428 20.02 18.81 -16.90
C GLY A 428 18.85 19.70 -17.34
N THR A 429 17.61 19.38 -16.94
CA THR A 429 16.44 20.26 -17.19
C THR A 429 16.42 21.46 -16.23
N PRO A 430 15.71 22.56 -16.58
CA PRO A 430 15.52 23.70 -15.69
C PRO A 430 14.89 23.29 -14.35
N VAL A 431 15.61 23.49 -13.25
CA VAL A 431 15.15 23.12 -11.90
C VAL A 431 13.95 23.98 -11.49
N PRO A 432 12.80 23.40 -11.10
CA PRO A 432 11.66 24.16 -10.61
C PRO A 432 12.03 25.07 -9.43
N PRO A 433 11.49 26.31 -9.39
CA PRO A 433 11.68 27.19 -8.25
C PRO A 433 11.07 26.56 -6.99
N LEU A 434 11.66 26.82 -5.83
CA LEU A 434 11.06 26.40 -4.57
C LEU A 434 9.68 27.09 -4.41
N PRO A 435 8.61 26.36 -4.08
CA PRO A 435 7.32 26.98 -3.78
C PRO A 435 7.48 27.94 -2.59
N PRO A 436 6.79 29.09 -2.58
CA PRO A 436 6.96 30.09 -1.54
C PRO A 436 6.57 29.52 -0.16
N TYR A 437 7.50 29.65 0.78
CA TYR A 437 7.23 29.42 2.20
C TYR A 437 6.18 30.42 2.69
N ASN A 438 5.17 29.94 3.42
CA ASN A 438 4.33 30.84 4.21
C ASN A 438 5.09 31.27 5.49
N GLU A 439 4.53 32.26 6.21
CA GLU A 439 5.12 32.85 7.43
C GLU A 439 5.37 31.85 8.58
N PHE A 440 4.88 30.60 8.45
CA PHE A 440 5.04 29.52 9.42
C PHE A 440 5.98 28.40 8.95
N GLY A 441 6.67 28.57 7.82
CA GLY A 441 7.65 27.59 7.31
C GLY A 441 7.02 26.31 6.73
N VAL A 442 5.72 26.32 6.42
CA VAL A 442 5.03 25.18 5.80
C VAL A 442 4.87 25.45 4.30
N LEU A 443 5.07 24.42 3.46
CA LEU A 443 4.81 24.52 2.02
C LEU A 443 3.36 24.95 1.78
N SER A 444 3.18 26.15 1.23
CA SER A 444 1.89 26.62 0.76
C SER A 444 1.58 26.03 -0.62
N SER A 445 0.31 25.70 -0.85
CA SER A 445 -0.12 24.99 -2.06
C SER A 445 0.06 25.83 -3.33
N ILE A 446 0.90 25.31 -4.24
CA ILE A 446 0.87 25.40 -5.71
C ILE A 446 0.49 26.79 -6.29
N PRO A 447 1.44 27.53 -6.91
CA PRO A 447 1.11 28.53 -7.90
C PRO A 447 0.42 27.84 -9.09
N LYS A 448 -0.72 28.34 -9.58
CA LYS A 448 -1.32 27.78 -10.80
C LYS A 448 -0.30 27.81 -11.95
N PRO A 449 -0.24 26.77 -12.80
CA PRO A 449 0.56 26.83 -14.01
C PRO A 449 0.09 28.01 -14.88
N PRO A 450 0.98 28.61 -15.69
CA PRO A 450 0.60 29.64 -16.64
C PRO A 450 -0.50 29.10 -17.59
N PRO A 451 -1.42 29.95 -18.06
CA PRO A 451 -2.44 29.50 -19.01
C PRO A 451 -1.76 28.90 -20.26
N PRO A 452 -2.32 27.82 -20.84
CA PRO A 452 -1.79 27.27 -22.08
C PRO A 452 -1.79 28.35 -23.17
N PRO A 453 -0.83 28.32 -24.12
CA PRO A 453 -0.75 29.30 -25.19
C PRO A 453 -2.07 29.37 -25.98
N GLU A 454 -2.42 30.56 -26.50
CA GLU A 454 -3.76 30.92 -27.01
C GLU A 454 -4.27 30.13 -28.24
N GLN A 455 -3.59 29.06 -28.65
CA GLN A 455 -4.06 28.11 -29.67
C GLN A 455 -4.52 26.80 -29.03
N SER A 456 -5.70 26.86 -28.38
CA SER A 456 -6.43 25.67 -27.97
C SER A 456 -6.96 24.90 -29.18
N ILE A 457 -6.33 23.77 -29.52
CA ILE A 457 -6.89 22.82 -30.48
C ILE A 457 -8.01 22.03 -29.79
N ASN A 458 -9.24 22.14 -30.29
CA ASN A 458 -10.37 21.36 -29.78
C ASN A 458 -10.17 19.87 -30.12
N LEU A 459 -10.03 19.03 -29.10
CA LEU A 459 -10.07 17.58 -29.24
C LEU A 459 -11.51 17.07 -29.12
N LEU A 460 -12.07 16.65 -30.25
CA LEU A 460 -13.11 15.62 -30.26
C LEU A 460 -12.40 14.24 -30.24
N PRO A 461 -12.84 13.27 -29.43
CA PRO A 461 -12.22 11.96 -29.38
C PRO A 461 -12.61 11.12 -30.60
N GLN A 462 -11.86 11.27 -31.68
CA GLN A 462 -11.72 10.25 -32.71
C GLN A 462 -10.27 9.79 -32.75
N TYR A 463 -10.04 8.50 -32.53
CA TYR A 463 -8.74 7.85 -32.64
C TYR A 463 -8.09 8.21 -33.99
N ASN A 464 -6.98 8.94 -33.94
CA ASN A 464 -6.18 9.25 -35.12
C ASN A 464 -4.76 8.69 -34.93
N LEU A 465 -4.42 7.67 -35.72
CA LEU A 465 -3.25 6.81 -35.55
C LEU A 465 -1.92 7.43 -36.02
N SER A 466 -1.88 8.74 -36.26
CA SER A 466 -0.74 9.43 -36.88
C SER A 466 0.36 9.92 -35.91
N LEU A 467 0.30 9.53 -34.63
CA LEU A 467 1.34 9.48 -33.56
C LEU A 467 0.59 9.50 -32.20
N PRO A 468 0.51 8.40 -31.42
CA PRO A 468 1.62 8.04 -30.51
C PRO A 468 1.78 6.53 -30.17
N PRO A 469 3.02 6.02 -30.10
CA PRO A 469 3.45 5.21 -28.94
C PRO A 469 4.94 5.44 -28.62
N TRP A 470 5.26 6.29 -27.62
CA TRP A 470 6.65 6.62 -27.18
C TRP A 470 7.71 6.52 -28.30
N SER A 471 7.75 7.50 -29.20
CA SER A 471 7.76 7.19 -30.65
C SER A 471 8.97 6.50 -31.30
N ASN A 472 10.05 6.08 -30.59
CA ASN A 472 11.10 5.23 -31.20
C ASN A 472 12.13 4.50 -30.27
N VAL A 473 12.43 4.84 -29.01
CA VAL A 473 11.50 5.04 -27.88
C VAL A 473 11.42 6.50 -27.40
N CYS A 474 12.54 7.21 -27.30
CA CYS A 474 12.56 8.67 -27.07
C CYS A 474 13.74 9.41 -27.74
N GLU A 475 14.47 8.95 -28.76
CA GLU A 475 14.20 7.95 -29.81
C GLU A 475 15.34 6.91 -29.96
N ASN A 476 16.35 6.94 -29.08
CA ASN A 476 17.28 5.84 -28.74
C ASN A 476 18.32 6.35 -27.71
N VAL A 477 17.94 6.36 -26.43
CA VAL A 477 18.80 6.22 -25.23
C VAL A 477 20.09 7.08 -25.15
N SER A 478 19.99 8.24 -24.48
CA SER A 478 21.00 9.04 -23.74
C SER A 478 22.45 9.21 -24.27
N PRO A 479 23.06 10.42 -24.19
CA PRO A 479 24.31 10.69 -24.88
C PRO A 479 25.57 10.08 -24.22
N ASP A 480 26.61 9.96 -25.05
CA ASP A 480 28.00 9.79 -24.64
C ASP A 480 28.40 10.70 -23.47
N LEU A 481 29.35 10.24 -22.65
CA LEU A 481 29.89 10.95 -21.47
C LEU A 481 30.50 12.36 -21.76
N ASN A 482 30.54 12.77 -23.03
CA ASN A 482 31.16 14.00 -23.54
C ASN A 482 30.18 15.04 -24.10
N VAL A 483 28.86 14.84 -24.02
CA VAL A 483 27.86 15.78 -24.60
C VAL A 483 27.42 16.86 -23.61
N SER A 484 27.17 18.08 -24.12
CA SER A 484 26.72 19.24 -23.33
C SER A 484 25.40 18.97 -22.59
N MET A 485 25.29 19.50 -21.37
CA MET A 485 24.11 19.30 -20.50
C MET A 485 22.82 19.95 -21.03
N GLU A 486 22.91 20.94 -21.93
CA GLU A 486 21.77 21.73 -22.40
C GLU A 486 20.83 20.95 -23.35
N ASP A 487 21.32 19.91 -24.03
CA ASP A 487 20.54 19.11 -25.01
C ASP A 487 19.93 17.81 -24.43
N VAL A 488 20.26 17.45 -23.18
CA VAL A 488 19.94 16.14 -22.60
C VAL A 488 18.52 16.07 -22.02
N GLY A 489 18.04 17.18 -21.48
CA GLY A 489 16.96 17.21 -20.50
C GLY A 489 15.63 16.59 -20.94
N SER A 490 15.14 16.92 -22.13
CA SER A 490 13.82 16.49 -22.62
C SER A 490 13.78 15.07 -23.20
N ARG A 491 14.96 14.43 -23.39
CA ARG A 491 15.11 13.08 -23.97
C ARG A 491 15.48 12.00 -22.95
N ALA A 492 15.70 12.38 -21.70
CA ALA A 492 16.03 11.43 -20.64
C ALA A 492 14.82 10.54 -20.33
N VAL A 493 14.96 9.23 -20.55
CA VAL A 493 13.92 8.25 -20.20
C VAL A 493 13.76 8.20 -18.68
N VAL A 494 12.53 8.39 -18.22
CA VAL A 494 12.12 8.23 -16.82
C VAL A 494 11.13 7.08 -16.71
N TYR A 495 11.31 6.19 -15.74
CA TYR A 495 10.34 5.16 -15.37
C TYR A 495 9.71 5.47 -14.00
N ILE A 496 8.38 5.59 -13.93
CA ILE A 496 7.64 5.68 -12.66
C ILE A 496 7.13 4.31 -12.25
N ALA A 497 7.55 3.86 -11.07
CA ALA A 497 6.90 2.80 -10.31
C ALA A 497 5.95 3.43 -9.28
N THR A 498 4.71 2.94 -9.18
CA THR A 498 3.71 3.51 -8.25
C THR A 498 2.52 2.60 -7.95
N ASP A 499 1.93 2.80 -6.78
CA ASP A 499 0.66 2.18 -6.36
C ASP A 499 -0.58 3.02 -6.75
N HIS A 500 -0.39 4.15 -7.46
CA HIS A 500 -1.47 4.97 -7.99
C HIS A 500 -1.91 4.48 -9.38
N LYS A 501 -3.20 4.17 -9.56
CA LYS A 501 -3.71 3.57 -10.81
C LYS A 501 -3.89 4.58 -11.95
N ASP A 502 -4.29 5.81 -11.64
CA ASP A 502 -4.63 6.84 -12.63
C ASP A 502 -3.57 7.96 -12.61
N ILE A 503 -2.40 7.64 -13.19
CA ILE A 503 -1.20 8.47 -13.13
C ILE A 503 -1.30 9.69 -14.07
N ARG A 504 -2.12 9.60 -15.13
CA ARG A 504 -2.28 10.65 -16.17
C ARG A 504 -3.71 11.21 -16.31
N GLY A 505 -4.67 10.77 -15.50
CA GLY A 505 -6.01 11.37 -15.49
C GLY A 505 -5.97 12.82 -15.02
N GLU A 506 -7.00 13.61 -15.39
CA GLU A 506 -7.16 15.05 -15.08
C GLU A 506 -7.04 15.42 -13.59
N ASN A 507 -7.13 14.40 -12.73
CA ASN A 507 -7.13 14.47 -11.28
C ASN A 507 -5.87 13.88 -10.64
N SER A 508 -4.89 13.43 -11.43
CA SER A 508 -3.67 12.87 -10.87
C SER A 508 -2.84 13.95 -10.19
N ARG A 509 -2.35 13.67 -8.98
CA ARG A 509 -1.36 14.52 -8.31
C ARG A 509 -0.02 14.54 -9.03
N LEU A 510 0.20 13.64 -9.99
CA LEU A 510 1.43 13.52 -10.77
C LEU A 510 1.33 14.15 -12.16
N LEU A 511 0.28 14.89 -12.52
CA LEU A 511 0.18 15.55 -13.84
C LEU A 511 1.36 16.49 -14.11
N GLU A 512 1.71 17.33 -13.13
CA GLU A 512 2.82 18.30 -13.21
C GLU A 512 4.17 17.63 -13.54
N TRP A 513 4.37 16.38 -13.11
CA TRP A 513 5.55 15.59 -13.47
C TRP A 513 5.72 15.44 -14.99
N PHE A 514 4.64 15.18 -15.71
CA PHE A 514 4.70 14.92 -17.15
C PHE A 514 4.92 16.19 -17.97
N ASP A 515 4.59 17.36 -17.42
CA ASP A 515 4.91 18.66 -18.03
C ASP A 515 6.44 18.93 -17.97
N TYR A 516 7.09 18.54 -16.87
CA TYR A 516 8.56 18.65 -16.73
C TYR A 516 9.33 17.51 -17.42
N PHE A 517 8.80 16.28 -17.40
CA PHE A 517 9.46 15.07 -17.89
C PHE A 517 8.56 14.31 -18.88
N PRO A 518 8.41 14.82 -20.13
CA PRO A 518 7.48 14.22 -21.10
C PRO A 518 7.87 12.80 -21.53
N CYS A 519 9.16 12.44 -21.52
CA CYS A 519 9.63 11.06 -21.70
C CYS A 519 9.53 10.24 -20.38
N THR A 520 8.36 10.28 -19.73
CA THR A 520 8.06 9.45 -18.54
C THR A 520 7.14 8.30 -18.91
N LEU A 521 7.63 7.09 -18.69
CA LEU A 521 6.95 5.82 -18.87
C LEU A 521 6.51 5.24 -17.52
N THR A 522 5.44 4.46 -17.56
CA THR A 522 4.84 3.70 -16.46
C THR A 522 4.61 2.27 -16.93
N LEU A 523 4.32 1.33 -16.03
CA LEU A 523 4.02 -0.05 -16.45
C LEU A 523 2.82 -0.16 -17.41
N ASN A 524 1.87 0.79 -17.38
CA ASN A 524 0.74 0.84 -18.30
C ASN A 524 1.13 1.20 -19.74
N ASP A 525 2.32 1.75 -19.96
CA ASP A 525 2.84 2.11 -21.28
C ASP A 525 3.61 0.96 -21.94
N ILE A 526 3.97 -0.08 -21.16
CA ILE A 526 4.80 -1.20 -21.60
C ILE A 526 3.98 -2.17 -22.47
N PRO A 527 4.54 -2.71 -23.56
CA PRO A 527 3.87 -3.71 -24.38
C PRO A 527 3.42 -4.94 -23.55
N PRO A 528 2.13 -5.32 -23.58
CA PRO A 528 1.58 -6.34 -22.69
C PRO A 528 2.22 -7.73 -22.87
N GLU A 529 2.72 -8.03 -24.08
CA GLU A 529 3.44 -9.27 -24.39
C GLU A 529 4.73 -9.46 -23.58
N LEU A 530 5.35 -8.38 -23.08
CA LEU A 530 6.52 -8.47 -22.21
C LEU A 530 6.18 -9.05 -20.83
N LEU A 531 4.89 -9.09 -20.46
CA LEU A 531 4.39 -9.70 -19.23
C LEU A 531 4.02 -11.19 -19.39
N ASP A 532 4.03 -11.73 -20.62
CA ASP A 532 3.62 -13.12 -20.90
C ASP A 532 4.47 -14.21 -20.21
N PRO A 533 5.77 -14.02 -19.88
CA PRO A 533 6.47 -14.98 -19.05
C PRO A 533 5.80 -15.24 -17.70
N LEU A 534 5.09 -14.25 -17.13
CA LEU A 534 4.35 -14.42 -15.87
C LEU A 534 3.18 -15.41 -15.98
N ASP A 535 2.65 -15.69 -17.19
CA ASP A 535 1.61 -16.71 -17.36
C ASP A 535 2.15 -18.13 -17.18
N LYS A 536 3.47 -18.32 -17.07
CA LYS A 536 4.07 -19.58 -16.62
C LYS A 536 3.95 -19.76 -15.09
N MET A 537 3.68 -18.69 -14.33
CA MET A 537 3.71 -18.67 -12.87
C MET A 537 2.31 -18.82 -12.26
N HIS A 538 2.12 -19.87 -11.45
CA HIS A 538 0.81 -20.26 -10.92
C HIS A 538 0.85 -20.43 -9.40
N CYS A 539 -0.28 -20.21 -8.74
CA CYS A 539 -0.44 -20.40 -7.30
C CYS A 539 -0.15 -21.86 -6.91
N MET A 540 0.68 -22.08 -5.88
CA MET A 540 1.07 -23.43 -5.46
C MET A 540 -0.09 -24.34 -5.02
N TYR A 541 -1.25 -23.76 -4.69
CA TYR A 541 -2.47 -24.50 -4.31
C TYR A 541 -3.50 -24.65 -5.44
N ASN A 542 -3.39 -23.89 -6.53
CA ASN A 542 -4.31 -23.98 -7.67
C ASN A 542 -3.55 -23.66 -8.97
N PRO A 543 -3.26 -24.67 -9.83
CA PRO A 543 -2.55 -24.46 -11.08
C PRO A 543 -3.34 -23.65 -12.12
N ASN A 544 -4.66 -23.48 -11.97
CA ASN A 544 -5.45 -22.61 -12.84
C ASN A 544 -5.35 -21.12 -12.42
N LYS A 545 -4.80 -20.83 -11.25
CA LYS A 545 -4.69 -19.47 -10.71
C LYS A 545 -3.34 -18.85 -11.07
N SER A 546 -3.32 -18.13 -12.20
CA SER A 546 -2.17 -17.32 -12.64
C SER A 546 -1.74 -16.31 -11.56
N LEU A 547 -0.43 -16.12 -11.41
CA LEU A 547 0.18 -15.13 -10.55
C LEU A 547 0.45 -13.79 -11.25
N LYS A 548 0.19 -13.66 -12.56
CA LYS A 548 0.51 -12.46 -13.37
C LYS A 548 0.08 -11.16 -12.69
N SER A 549 -1.18 -11.04 -12.29
CA SER A 549 -1.72 -9.85 -11.59
C SER A 549 -1.14 -9.62 -10.19
N PHE A 550 -0.72 -10.68 -9.49
CA PHE A 550 -0.14 -10.62 -8.15
C PHE A 550 1.33 -10.16 -8.16
N LEU A 551 2.04 -10.45 -9.25
CA LEU A 551 3.46 -10.15 -9.43
C LEU A 551 3.71 -8.76 -10.05
N ILE A 552 2.69 -8.10 -10.60
CA ILE A 552 2.77 -6.75 -11.18
C ILE A 552 3.53 -5.74 -10.30
N PRO A 553 3.25 -5.59 -8.97
CA PRO A 553 4.01 -4.66 -8.14
C PRO A 553 5.49 -5.02 -8.02
N LEU A 554 5.84 -6.31 -8.08
CA LEU A 554 7.22 -6.78 -8.04
C LEU A 554 7.96 -6.47 -9.34
N VAL A 555 7.31 -6.66 -10.49
CA VAL A 555 7.83 -6.23 -11.80
C VAL A 555 8.13 -4.74 -11.77
N ASP A 556 7.17 -3.93 -11.33
CA ASP A 556 7.28 -2.47 -11.27
C ASP A 556 8.48 -2.02 -10.40
N ALA A 557 8.63 -2.62 -9.22
CA ALA A 557 9.80 -2.42 -8.35
C ALA A 557 11.12 -2.86 -9.01
N MET A 558 11.16 -4.05 -9.60
CA MET A 558 12.37 -4.63 -10.16
C MET A 558 12.84 -3.88 -11.41
N VAL A 559 11.92 -3.38 -12.24
CA VAL A 559 12.23 -2.52 -13.39
C VAL A 559 12.84 -1.20 -12.91
N ALA A 560 12.20 -0.52 -11.95
CA ALA A 560 12.74 0.72 -11.38
C ALA A 560 14.14 0.53 -10.74
N ALA A 561 14.42 -0.64 -10.16
CA ALA A 561 15.73 -0.98 -9.59
C ALA A 561 16.86 -1.07 -10.63
N HIS A 562 16.57 -1.22 -11.93
CA HIS A 562 17.59 -1.25 -12.98
C HIS A 562 18.00 0.14 -13.51
N ALA A 563 17.43 1.21 -12.99
CA ALA A 563 17.73 2.57 -13.42
C ALA A 563 19.16 3.04 -13.06
N ARG A 564 19.66 4.03 -13.81
CA ARG A 564 20.95 4.72 -13.55
C ARG A 564 20.96 5.47 -12.23
N ARG A 565 19.82 6.09 -11.91
CA ARG A 565 19.53 6.80 -10.66
C ARG A 565 18.08 6.53 -10.32
N ILE A 566 17.79 6.43 -9.03
CA ILE A 566 16.42 6.29 -8.54
C ILE A 566 16.12 7.26 -7.40
N PHE A 567 14.98 7.94 -7.50
CA PHE A 567 14.40 8.70 -6.40
C PHE A 567 13.25 7.91 -5.79
N THR A 568 13.19 7.77 -4.47
CA THR A 568 12.24 6.86 -3.83
C THR A 568 11.51 7.54 -2.67
N THR A 569 10.19 7.29 -2.56
CA THR A 569 9.36 7.85 -1.48
C THR A 569 9.96 7.52 -0.10
N PRO A 570 10.37 8.52 0.72
CA PRO A 570 11.02 8.27 1.99
C PRO A 570 10.19 7.39 2.93
N ARG A 571 10.89 6.55 3.72
CA ARG A 571 10.32 5.62 4.72
C ARG A 571 9.40 4.50 4.17
N SER A 572 9.11 4.45 2.88
CA SER A 572 8.44 3.29 2.28
C SER A 572 9.37 2.07 2.27
N THR A 573 8.88 0.93 2.74
CA THR A 573 9.63 -0.35 2.70
C THR A 573 9.86 -0.83 1.28
N PHE A 574 8.92 -0.52 0.38
CA PHE A 574 9.03 -0.80 -1.06
C PHE A 574 10.13 0.08 -1.68
N SER A 575 10.10 1.40 -1.42
CA SER A 575 11.16 2.34 -1.80
C SER A 575 12.55 1.88 -1.38
N LYS A 576 12.71 1.54 -0.08
CA LYS A 576 13.99 1.06 0.46
C LYS A 576 14.49 -0.17 -0.29
N TYR A 577 13.59 -1.06 -0.69
CA TYR A 577 13.99 -2.26 -1.40
C TYR A 577 14.39 -2.02 -2.85
N ILE A 578 13.69 -1.14 -3.57
CA ILE A 578 14.09 -0.77 -4.93
C ILE A 578 15.50 -0.14 -4.90
N ALA A 579 15.79 0.66 -3.87
CA ALA A 579 17.12 1.17 -3.57
C ALA A 579 18.16 0.06 -3.25
N GLU A 580 17.83 -0.91 -2.39
CA GLU A 580 18.68 -2.08 -2.08
C GLU A 580 19.03 -2.89 -3.35
N LEU A 581 18.02 -3.14 -4.20
CA LEU A 581 18.18 -3.84 -5.48
C LEU A 581 19.00 -3.01 -6.48
N ASN A 582 18.81 -1.69 -6.55
CA ASN A 582 19.60 -0.80 -7.41
C ASN A 582 21.08 -0.75 -7.01
N GLU A 583 21.36 -0.72 -5.70
CA GLU A 583 22.74 -0.83 -5.20
C GLU A 583 23.38 -2.16 -5.62
N ALA A 584 22.63 -3.25 -5.48
CA ALA A 584 23.11 -4.60 -5.77
C ALA A 584 23.33 -4.86 -7.26
N TRP A 585 22.40 -4.41 -8.11
CA TRP A 585 22.42 -4.68 -9.54
C TRP A 585 23.18 -3.60 -10.32
N VAL A 586 23.03 -2.31 -10.01
CA VAL A 586 23.61 -1.23 -10.83
C VAL A 586 24.88 -0.66 -10.20
N LEU A 587 24.82 -0.16 -8.97
CA LEU A 587 25.91 0.66 -8.41
C LEU A 587 27.19 -0.15 -8.15
N LYS A 588 27.06 -1.37 -7.62
CA LYS A 588 28.22 -2.25 -7.34
C LYS A 588 28.94 -2.72 -8.60
N GLU A 589 28.21 -3.04 -9.67
CA GLU A 589 28.81 -3.40 -10.97
C GLU A 589 29.58 -2.24 -11.59
N GLN A 590 29.16 -1.00 -11.33
CA GLN A 590 29.83 0.22 -11.79
C GLN A 590 30.97 0.69 -10.86
N GLY A 591 31.29 -0.07 -9.80
CA GLY A 591 32.39 0.23 -8.88
C GLY A 591 32.12 1.36 -7.88
N TYR A 592 30.87 1.82 -7.74
CA TYR A 592 30.52 2.85 -6.75
C TYR A 592 30.46 2.27 -5.33
N ALA A 593 31.16 2.91 -4.40
CA ALA A 593 31.10 2.58 -2.98
C ALA A 593 29.84 3.14 -2.32
N THR A 594 29.39 2.48 -1.25
CA THR A 594 28.07 2.59 -0.60
C THR A 594 27.70 3.94 0.06
N SER A 595 28.51 4.99 -0.08
CA SER A 595 28.44 6.18 0.78
C SER A 595 27.81 7.45 0.18
N SER A 596 27.43 7.47 -1.10
CA SER A 596 27.26 8.76 -1.83
C SER A 596 25.95 9.00 -2.60
N PHE A 597 25.04 8.02 -2.73
CA PHE A 597 23.85 8.17 -3.60
C PHE A 597 22.48 8.27 -2.90
N PHE A 598 22.39 8.00 -1.59
CA PHE A 598 21.15 8.18 -0.83
C PHE A 598 21.12 9.52 -0.08
N LEU A 599 20.94 10.61 -0.83
CA LEU A 599 20.48 11.87 -0.27
C LEU A 599 18.97 11.76 0.03
N TYR A 600 18.64 11.86 1.32
CA TYR A 600 17.27 11.98 1.85
C TYR A 600 16.64 13.33 1.50
#